data_AF-A0A367U9C9-F1
#
_entry.id   AF-A0A367U9C9-F1
#
_cell.length_a   1.000
_cell.length_b   1.000
_cell.length_c   1.000
_cell.angle_alpha   90.00
_cell.angle_beta   90.00
_cell.angle_gamma   90.00
#
_symmetry.space_group_name_H-M   'P 1'
#
loop_
_entity.id
_entity.type
_entity.pdbx_description
1 polymer ?
#
loop_
_entity_poly.entity_id
_entity_poly.type
_entity_poly.pdbx_seq_one_letter_code
_entity_poly.pdbx_strand_id
1 'polypeptide(L)'
;MKLSSWIWGRLQTVLMIGLLVLVTGCAGLQSNQDRVTGTVVFRERIALAPNSANLVVRLLDVSKADAPSTEIASITHPATNPPMVFILPYDAKQIDPRHRYVIEAKIVTKNGDLLFRNDQAYPVLTNDAPDDVEVMVKRAGPGSAAAARNGGSSDVERDVAAIEARLPDLRMIPGSYSAGDSKATFKAYVTTDGQPVYVEEHRDLGDYGKSDVKFYYRNGKLLRFVEDANRTNFGGASDGDALNFTLNLDFAMGRFAGGSKTVNGVPGTPDEHEVSGAMAQSKVALSRIEAALGEAAMAPVTGRQTFVCEDKSRFYATFEGRKGEAVIEFLGREPLVLNIKRTGSGYEYANEMYSIRGKGQEAIWTGPSGSTKCAVSAEITGLALAPGDFPVVDITELEKPENPEWTRFINELMPAINSCLAVSSGDLTSVLKAWPLNHGMVGVRTINSNGGRYDCLAPTDGLGEVHTELVEANTNRLPGEGNVRFTPASGAYPGGECFSHQRLEHNGIFIGWLSRNNCTS
;
A
#
# COMPACT_ATOMS: atom_id res chain seq x y z
N MET A 1 -71.89 -82.25 24.28
CA MET A 1 -71.66 -83.17 25.42
C MET A 1 -71.02 -82.41 26.56
N LYS A 2 -71.30 -82.88 27.78
CA LYS A 2 -71.11 -82.33 29.13
C LYS A 2 -69.77 -81.65 29.47
N LEU A 3 -69.89 -80.73 30.44
CA LEU A 3 -68.90 -80.08 31.31
C LEU A 3 -67.66 -80.91 31.70
N SER A 4 -66.53 -80.24 31.94
CA SER A 4 -65.95 -80.13 33.29
C SER A 4 -64.78 -79.12 33.34
N SER A 5 -64.96 -78.08 34.15
CA SER A 5 -63.89 -77.33 34.83
C SER A 5 -63.08 -78.25 35.75
N TRP A 6 -61.95 -77.73 36.26
CA TRP A 6 -61.33 -78.16 37.52
C TRP A 6 -60.14 -79.14 37.44
N ILE A 7 -59.02 -78.68 36.86
CA ILE A 7 -57.70 -78.86 37.49
C ILE A 7 -57.08 -77.47 37.63
N TRP A 8 -57.59 -76.81 38.66
CA TRP A 8 -57.04 -75.63 39.30
C TRP A 8 -55.88 -76.11 40.18
N GLY A 9 -54.75 -75.38 40.20
CA GLY A 9 -54.06 -75.23 41.48
C GLY A 9 -52.54 -75.23 41.53
N ARG A 10 -51.77 -75.68 40.51
CA ARG A 10 -50.30 -75.74 40.66
C ARG A 10 -49.40 -75.45 39.45
N LEU A 11 -49.94 -74.97 38.33
CA LEU A 11 -49.12 -74.57 37.18
C LEU A 11 -49.37 -73.12 36.73
N GLN A 12 -49.89 -72.29 37.63
CA GLN A 12 -50.21 -70.89 37.38
C GLN A 12 -49.20 -69.93 38.03
N THR A 13 -48.17 -70.46 38.70
CA THR A 13 -47.08 -69.69 39.35
C THR A 13 -45.74 -69.80 38.62
N VAL A 14 -45.65 -70.62 37.57
CA VAL A 14 -44.54 -70.58 36.58
C VAL A 14 -45.01 -69.88 35.28
N LEU A 15 -46.23 -69.34 35.33
CA LEU A 15 -46.68 -68.20 34.54
C LEU A 15 -45.70 -67.04 34.77
N MET A 16 -45.44 -66.24 33.74
CA MET A 16 -44.92 -64.86 33.88
C MET A 16 -43.43 -64.67 34.24
N ILE A 17 -42.52 -65.58 33.88
CA ILE A 17 -41.07 -65.25 33.89
C ILE A 17 -40.38 -65.54 32.55
N GLY A 18 -40.89 -66.47 31.74
CA GLY A 18 -40.26 -66.86 30.47
C GLY A 18 -40.57 -65.98 29.24
N LEU A 19 -41.58 -65.10 29.31
CA LEU A 19 -42.03 -64.30 28.16
C LEU A 19 -41.89 -62.77 28.38
N LEU A 20 -41.12 -62.36 29.38
CA LEU A 20 -40.82 -60.96 29.72
C LEU A 20 -39.32 -60.64 29.62
N VAL A 21 -38.54 -61.45 28.90
CA VAL A 21 -37.09 -61.31 28.73
C VAL A 21 -36.67 -60.94 27.29
N LEU A 22 -37.62 -60.69 26.39
CA LEU A 22 -37.33 -60.30 24.98
C LEU A 22 -37.64 -58.85 24.61
N VAL A 23 -37.93 -57.96 25.57
CA VAL A 23 -38.13 -56.50 25.33
C VAL A 23 -37.08 -55.61 26.02
N THR A 24 -36.11 -56.18 26.73
CA THR A 24 -34.99 -55.44 27.33
C THR A 24 -33.69 -55.71 26.57
N GLY A 25 -33.68 -55.30 25.30
CA GLY A 25 -32.49 -55.23 24.46
C GLY A 25 -32.15 -53.76 24.20
N CYS A 26 -31.41 -53.16 25.13
CA CYS A 26 -30.71 -51.87 25.03
C CYS A 26 -31.54 -50.62 24.70
N ALA A 27 -32.17 -50.07 25.75
CA ALA A 27 -32.14 -48.63 26.03
C ALA A 27 -30.70 -48.18 26.37
N GLY A 28 -29.75 -48.47 25.48
CA GLY A 28 -28.32 -48.29 25.68
C GLY A 28 -27.70 -47.70 24.43
N LEU A 29 -28.04 -46.44 24.16
CA LEU A 29 -27.33 -45.47 23.31
C LEU A 29 -28.06 -44.10 23.39
N GLN A 30 -28.46 -43.67 24.59
CA GLN A 30 -28.53 -42.23 24.84
C GLN A 30 -27.14 -41.84 25.31
N SER A 31 -26.30 -41.37 24.39
CA SER A 31 -25.14 -40.60 24.80
C SER A 31 -25.68 -39.41 25.59
N ASN A 32 -25.46 -39.40 26.92
CA ASN A 32 -25.48 -38.17 27.70
C ASN A 32 -24.30 -37.32 27.19
N GLN A 33 -24.47 -36.73 26.03
CA GLN A 33 -23.65 -35.62 25.58
C GLN A 33 -24.21 -34.40 26.30
N ASP A 34 -23.33 -33.76 27.07
CA ASP A 34 -23.59 -32.43 27.60
C ASP A 34 -23.81 -31.47 26.43
N ARG A 35 -24.53 -30.38 26.69
CA ARG A 35 -25.00 -29.50 25.64
C ARG A 35 -24.89 -28.05 26.06
N VAL A 36 -24.50 -27.20 25.12
CA VAL A 36 -24.73 -25.76 25.23
C VAL A 36 -26.01 -25.46 24.47
N THR A 37 -26.95 -24.79 25.12
CA THR A 37 -28.16 -24.29 24.48
C THR A 37 -28.08 -22.79 24.25
N GLY A 38 -28.93 -22.30 23.37
CA GLY A 38 -29.03 -20.88 23.21
C GLY A 38 -29.93 -20.45 22.08
N THR A 39 -30.00 -19.14 21.91
CA THR A 39 -30.75 -18.50 20.83
C THR A 39 -29.84 -17.56 20.06
N VAL A 40 -29.95 -17.56 18.74
CA VAL A 40 -29.30 -16.60 17.87
C VAL A 40 -30.32 -15.56 17.42
N VAL A 41 -30.03 -14.30 17.71
CA VAL A 41 -30.88 -13.15 17.40
C VAL A 41 -30.10 -12.10 16.60
N PHE A 42 -30.79 -11.31 15.80
CA PHE A 42 -30.24 -10.13 15.14
C PHE A 42 -31.27 -8.98 15.19
N ARG A 43 -30.81 -7.73 15.22
CA ARG A 43 -31.67 -6.55 15.48
C ARG A 43 -32.40 -6.05 14.24
N GLU A 44 -31.91 -6.42 13.06
CA GLU A 44 -32.44 -5.96 11.79
C GLU A 44 -33.81 -6.60 11.50
N ARG A 45 -34.81 -5.79 11.12
CA ARG A 45 -36.15 -6.26 10.72
C ARG A 45 -36.13 -6.80 9.28
N ILE A 46 -35.36 -7.86 9.05
CA ILE A 46 -35.20 -8.50 7.74
C ILE A 46 -35.61 -9.96 7.88
N ALA A 47 -36.54 -10.43 7.05
CA ALA A 47 -36.88 -11.85 6.97
C ALA A 47 -35.80 -12.58 6.15
N LEU A 48 -35.26 -13.67 6.69
CA LEU A 48 -34.46 -14.59 5.90
C LEU A 48 -35.40 -15.35 4.97
N ALA A 49 -35.09 -15.39 3.67
CA ALA A 49 -35.88 -16.18 2.73
C ALA A 49 -35.78 -17.67 3.13
N PRO A 50 -36.88 -18.43 3.12
CA PRO A 50 -36.85 -19.84 3.50
C PRO A 50 -35.80 -20.61 2.67
N ASN A 51 -34.99 -21.43 3.34
CA ASN A 51 -33.96 -22.28 2.71
C ASN A 51 -32.86 -21.52 1.93
N SER A 52 -32.64 -20.23 2.17
CA SER A 52 -31.58 -19.46 1.48
C SER A 52 -30.24 -19.45 2.22
N ALA A 53 -30.23 -19.77 3.52
CA ALA A 53 -29.06 -19.67 4.39
C ALA A 53 -29.02 -20.79 5.44
N ASN A 54 -27.84 -21.05 5.99
CA ASN A 54 -27.58 -21.96 7.08
C ASN A 54 -27.05 -21.19 8.29
N LEU A 55 -27.54 -21.53 9.48
CA LEU A 55 -26.95 -21.15 10.75
C LEU A 55 -25.86 -22.16 11.10
N VAL A 56 -24.66 -21.67 11.36
CA VAL A 56 -23.50 -22.43 11.82
C VAL A 56 -23.19 -21.95 13.23
N VAL A 57 -23.20 -22.85 14.21
CA VAL A 57 -22.86 -22.56 15.60
C VAL A 57 -21.71 -23.46 16.03
N ARG A 58 -20.67 -22.87 16.63
CA ARG A 58 -19.45 -23.57 17.06
C ARG A 58 -19.13 -23.25 18.51
N LEU A 59 -18.67 -24.27 19.23
CA LEU A 59 -18.07 -24.16 20.56
C LEU A 59 -16.56 -24.18 20.39
N LEU A 60 -15.90 -23.09 20.81
CA LEU A 60 -14.47 -22.87 20.60
C LEU A 60 -13.74 -22.75 21.94
N ASP A 61 -12.60 -23.41 22.07
CA ASP A 61 -11.64 -23.17 23.15
C ASP A 61 -10.72 -21.99 22.78
N VAL A 62 -10.76 -20.93 23.60
CA VAL A 62 -10.03 -19.67 23.41
C VAL A 62 -9.01 -19.42 24.54
N SER A 63 -8.54 -20.49 25.17
CA SER A 63 -7.64 -20.39 26.33
C SER A 63 -6.24 -19.92 25.96
N LYS A 64 -5.79 -20.24 24.75
CA LYS A 64 -4.49 -19.82 24.22
C LYS A 64 -4.68 -18.50 23.47
N ALA A 65 -4.15 -17.41 24.03
CA ALA A 65 -4.25 -16.08 23.42
C ALA A 65 -3.53 -15.99 22.06
N ASP A 66 -2.48 -16.79 21.86
CA ASP A 66 -1.60 -16.75 20.68
C ASP A 66 -1.69 -18.01 19.80
N ALA A 67 -2.77 -18.81 19.93
CA ALA A 67 -2.98 -20.00 19.11
C ALA A 67 -4.41 -20.05 18.53
N PRO A 68 -4.61 -20.69 17.37
CA PRO A 68 -5.95 -20.86 16.79
C PRO A 68 -6.91 -21.52 17.79
N SER A 69 -8.13 -20.98 17.89
CA SER A 69 -9.15 -21.54 18.76
C SER A 69 -9.50 -22.95 18.31
N THR A 70 -9.49 -23.89 19.24
CA THR A 70 -9.78 -25.30 18.92
C THR A 70 -11.29 -25.49 18.90
N GLU A 71 -11.82 -25.99 17.77
CA GLU A 71 -13.24 -26.34 17.67
C GLU A 71 -13.53 -27.61 18.47
N ILE A 72 -14.39 -27.48 19.47
CA ILE A 72 -14.82 -28.60 20.34
C ILE A 72 -16.06 -29.27 19.75
N ALA A 73 -17.00 -28.47 19.27
CA ALA A 73 -18.23 -28.95 18.66
C ALA A 73 -18.77 -27.94 17.67
N SER A 74 -19.51 -28.43 16.67
CA SER A 74 -20.15 -27.60 15.65
C SER A 74 -21.45 -28.23 15.18
N ILE A 75 -22.44 -27.38 14.94
CA ILE A 75 -23.70 -27.75 14.29
C ILE A 75 -23.99 -26.80 13.15
N THR A 76 -24.63 -27.33 12.12
CA THR A 76 -25.14 -26.55 11.00
C THR A 76 -26.56 -26.98 10.70
N HIS A 77 -27.47 -26.02 10.63
CA HIS A 77 -28.86 -26.26 10.23
C HIS A 77 -29.39 -25.09 9.38
N PRO A 78 -30.50 -25.27 8.64
CA PRO A 78 -31.11 -24.17 7.90
C PRO A 78 -31.43 -23.00 8.84
N ALA A 79 -31.08 -21.78 8.41
CA ALA A 79 -31.39 -20.57 9.17
C ALA A 79 -32.89 -20.24 9.03
N THR A 80 -33.53 -19.94 10.16
CA THR A 80 -34.93 -19.50 10.23
C THR A 80 -34.98 -18.04 10.69
N ASN A 81 -36.17 -17.43 10.70
CA ASN A 81 -36.30 -16.10 11.29
C ASN A 81 -36.00 -16.15 12.79
N PRO A 82 -35.33 -15.13 13.35
CA PRO A 82 -34.96 -15.11 14.77
C PRO A 82 -36.21 -15.05 15.67
N PRO A 83 -36.15 -15.60 16.89
CA PRO A 83 -34.99 -16.25 17.50
C PRO A 83 -34.74 -17.66 16.94
N MET A 84 -33.49 -17.96 16.55
CA MET A 84 -33.09 -19.29 16.09
C MET A 84 -32.52 -20.07 17.27
N VAL A 85 -33.24 -21.10 17.73
CA VAL A 85 -32.79 -21.95 18.84
C VAL A 85 -31.73 -22.94 18.35
N PHE A 86 -30.67 -23.13 19.12
CA PHE A 86 -29.66 -24.14 18.86
C PHE A 86 -29.44 -25.03 20.10
N ILE A 87 -29.09 -26.29 19.85
CA ILE A 87 -28.66 -27.26 20.87
C ILE A 87 -27.35 -27.84 20.34
N LEU A 88 -26.24 -27.48 20.99
CA LEU A 88 -24.90 -27.87 20.58
C LEU A 88 -24.37 -28.95 21.54
N PRO A 89 -24.51 -30.24 21.20
CA PRO A 89 -23.95 -31.31 22.01
C PRO A 89 -22.41 -31.29 21.91
N TYR A 90 -21.74 -31.57 23.03
CA TYR A 90 -20.29 -31.69 23.11
C TYR A 90 -19.88 -32.88 24.00
N ASP A 91 -18.63 -33.31 23.89
CA ASP A 91 -18.05 -34.32 24.79
C ASP A 91 -17.43 -33.63 26.01
N ALA A 92 -17.99 -33.88 27.20
CA ALA A 92 -17.52 -33.34 28.47
C ALA A 92 -16.04 -33.60 28.73
N LYS A 93 -15.49 -34.69 28.18
CA LYS A 93 -14.07 -35.05 28.33
C LYS A 93 -13.13 -34.09 27.61
N GLN A 94 -13.64 -33.31 26.67
CA GLN A 94 -12.88 -32.28 25.93
C GLN A 94 -12.86 -30.93 26.66
N ILE A 95 -13.58 -30.81 27.78
CA ILE A 95 -13.65 -29.60 28.58
C ILE A 95 -12.63 -29.66 29.72
N ASP A 96 -11.65 -28.75 29.69
CA ASP A 96 -10.74 -28.49 30.80
C ASP A 96 -11.32 -27.33 31.64
N PRO A 97 -11.59 -27.53 32.94
CA PRO A 97 -12.13 -26.47 33.81
C PRO A 97 -11.27 -25.19 33.88
N ARG A 98 -9.98 -25.26 33.53
CA ARG A 98 -9.05 -24.13 33.50
C ARG A 98 -9.11 -23.33 32.20
N HIS A 99 -9.78 -23.85 31.19
CA HIS A 99 -9.89 -23.25 29.87
C HIS A 99 -11.08 -22.30 29.79
N ARG A 100 -11.14 -21.49 28.72
CA ARG A 100 -12.23 -20.57 28.39
C ARG A 100 -12.88 -21.00 27.09
N TYR A 101 -14.19 -21.18 27.11
CA TYR A 101 -14.95 -21.59 25.94
C TYR A 101 -15.92 -20.50 25.51
N VAL A 102 -16.09 -20.32 24.20
CA VAL A 102 -16.99 -19.32 23.64
C VAL A 102 -17.85 -19.90 22.52
N ILE A 103 -19.02 -19.29 22.30
CA ILE A 103 -19.87 -19.56 21.15
C ILE A 103 -19.56 -18.61 19.99
N GLU A 104 -19.35 -19.19 18.81
CA GLU A 104 -19.37 -18.50 17.53
C GLU A 104 -20.65 -18.87 16.77
N ALA A 105 -21.40 -17.87 16.31
CA ALA A 105 -22.59 -18.05 15.49
C ALA A 105 -22.47 -17.25 14.18
N LYS A 106 -22.68 -17.92 13.05
CA LYS A 106 -22.64 -17.33 11.70
C LYS A 106 -23.85 -17.76 10.89
N ILE A 107 -24.42 -16.84 10.12
CA ILE A 107 -25.44 -17.15 9.11
C ILE A 107 -24.79 -17.01 7.74
N VAL A 108 -24.79 -18.09 6.96
CA VAL A 108 -24.15 -18.15 5.64
C VAL A 108 -25.15 -18.52 4.56
N THR A 109 -25.06 -17.96 3.36
CA THR A 109 -25.89 -18.39 2.22
C THR A 109 -25.56 -19.82 1.81
N LYS A 110 -26.43 -20.45 1.02
CA LYS A 110 -26.10 -21.74 0.37
C LYS A 110 -24.85 -21.70 -0.50
N ASN A 111 -24.45 -20.51 -0.96
CA ASN A 111 -23.26 -20.30 -1.78
C ASN A 111 -22.00 -20.05 -0.92
N GLY A 112 -22.13 -20.05 0.41
CA GLY A 112 -21.04 -19.81 1.35
C GLY A 112 -20.86 -18.35 1.77
N ASP A 113 -21.70 -17.43 1.32
CA ASP A 113 -21.55 -16.00 1.64
C ASP A 113 -21.96 -15.72 3.09
N LEU A 114 -21.10 -15.06 3.86
CA LEU A 114 -21.43 -14.66 5.24
C LEU A 114 -22.44 -13.51 5.25
N LEU A 115 -23.62 -13.76 5.82
CA LEU A 115 -24.68 -12.77 6.01
C LEU A 115 -24.61 -12.10 7.38
N PHE A 116 -24.39 -12.88 8.44
CA PHE A 116 -24.35 -12.39 9.82
C PHE A 116 -23.30 -13.14 10.64
N ARG A 117 -22.66 -12.47 11.60
CA ARG A 117 -21.71 -13.07 12.58
C ARG A 117 -21.79 -12.32 13.92
N ASN A 118 -21.50 -12.99 15.04
CA ASN A 118 -21.30 -12.31 16.31
C ASN A 118 -19.93 -11.60 16.37
N ASP A 119 -19.90 -10.38 16.89
CA ASP A 119 -18.69 -9.54 17.00
C ASP A 119 -18.19 -9.40 18.44
N GLN A 120 -18.85 -10.08 19.38
CA GLN A 120 -18.48 -10.17 20.78
C GLN A 120 -18.34 -11.63 21.19
N ALA A 121 -17.50 -11.90 22.18
CA ALA A 121 -17.36 -13.22 22.76
C ALA A 121 -18.58 -13.55 23.63
N TYR A 122 -19.06 -14.80 23.54
CA TYR A 122 -20.14 -15.34 24.36
C TYR A 122 -19.58 -16.52 25.16
N PRO A 123 -19.01 -16.28 26.36
CA PRO A 123 -18.40 -17.32 27.19
C PRO A 123 -19.43 -18.33 27.69
N VAL A 124 -19.05 -19.61 27.74
CA VAL A 124 -19.89 -20.71 28.21
C VAL A 124 -19.07 -21.73 29.00
N LEU A 125 -19.75 -22.58 29.78
CA LEU A 125 -19.25 -23.78 30.48
C LEU A 125 -18.29 -23.57 31.67
N THR A 126 -17.32 -22.66 31.58
CA THR A 126 -16.28 -22.49 32.60
C THR A 126 -16.25 -21.08 33.18
N ASN A 127 -15.58 -20.90 34.33
CA ASN A 127 -15.50 -19.61 35.03
C ASN A 127 -16.87 -19.01 35.37
N ASP A 128 -17.78 -19.83 35.90
CA ASP A 128 -19.17 -19.48 36.23
C ASP A 128 -20.00 -18.98 35.04
N ALA A 129 -19.54 -19.20 33.79
CA ALA A 129 -20.29 -18.89 32.59
C ALA A 129 -21.46 -19.88 32.40
N PRO A 130 -22.61 -19.41 31.89
CA PRO A 130 -23.79 -20.26 31.71
C PRO A 130 -23.59 -21.29 30.60
N ASP A 131 -24.42 -22.33 30.62
CA ASP A 131 -24.58 -23.32 29.55
C ASP A 131 -25.74 -22.97 28.59
N ASP A 132 -26.47 -21.89 28.87
CA ASP A 132 -27.50 -21.29 28.02
C ASP A 132 -27.16 -19.84 27.67
N VAL A 133 -27.20 -19.47 26.39
CA VAL A 133 -26.75 -18.14 25.93
C VAL A 133 -27.59 -17.55 24.79
N GLU A 134 -27.89 -16.25 24.88
CA GLU A 134 -28.44 -15.47 23.78
C GLU A 134 -27.30 -14.81 23.00
N VAL A 135 -27.14 -15.17 21.73
CA VAL A 135 -26.07 -14.70 20.84
C VAL A 135 -26.62 -13.68 19.86
N MET A 136 -26.21 -12.43 20.01
CA MET A 136 -26.50 -11.37 19.04
C MET A 136 -25.51 -11.43 17.87
N VAL A 137 -26.02 -11.74 16.67
CA VAL A 137 -25.27 -11.64 15.42
C VAL A 137 -25.61 -10.34 14.70
N LYS A 138 -24.62 -9.76 14.02
CA LYS A 138 -24.78 -8.52 13.25
C LYS A 138 -24.57 -8.79 11.78
N ARG A 139 -25.25 -8.02 10.93
CA ARG A 139 -25.08 -8.12 9.48
C ARG A 139 -23.62 -7.89 9.12
N ALA A 140 -23.02 -8.82 8.37
CA ALA A 140 -21.80 -8.56 7.65
C ALA A 140 -22.15 -7.49 6.58
N GLY A 141 -21.60 -6.28 6.71
CA GLY A 141 -22.05 -5.10 5.94
C GLY A 141 -22.10 -5.35 4.42
N PRO A 142 -22.94 -4.62 3.66
CA PRO A 142 -23.10 -4.83 2.23
C PRO A 142 -21.81 -4.44 1.50
N GLY A 143 -20.93 -5.42 1.32
CA GLY A 143 -19.62 -5.25 0.70
C GLY A 143 -18.85 -6.55 0.51
N SER A 144 -19.45 -7.72 0.73
CA SER A 144 -18.72 -9.01 0.72
C SER A 144 -18.99 -9.93 -0.48
N ALA A 145 -19.89 -9.59 -1.41
CA ALA A 145 -20.11 -10.43 -2.61
C ALA A 145 -20.35 -9.65 -3.93
N ALA A 146 -20.90 -8.44 -3.89
CA ALA A 146 -21.16 -7.63 -5.09
C ALA A 146 -20.08 -6.56 -5.38
N ALA A 147 -19.34 -6.10 -4.36
CA ALA A 147 -18.24 -5.16 -4.52
C ALA A 147 -16.98 -5.82 -5.13
N ALA A 148 -16.85 -7.14 -5.01
CA ALA A 148 -15.79 -7.90 -5.66
C ALA A 148 -15.99 -8.06 -7.18
N ARG A 149 -17.19 -7.78 -7.72
CA ARG A 149 -17.48 -8.00 -9.15
C ARG A 149 -17.41 -6.75 -10.03
N ASN A 150 -17.49 -5.54 -9.47
CA ASN A 150 -17.51 -4.30 -10.27
C ASN A 150 -16.46 -3.23 -9.86
N GLY A 151 -15.52 -3.51 -8.95
CA GLY A 151 -14.40 -2.59 -8.63
C GLY A 151 -13.20 -3.22 -7.90
N GLY A 152 -13.06 -4.55 -7.96
CA GLY A 152 -12.38 -5.35 -6.91
C GLY A 152 -10.93 -5.79 -7.14
N SER A 153 -10.26 -5.36 -8.21
CA SER A 153 -8.82 -5.68 -8.43
C SER A 153 -8.19 -4.68 -9.41
N SER A 154 -8.91 -4.31 -10.48
CA SER A 154 -8.44 -3.32 -11.45
C SER A 154 -8.18 -1.93 -10.87
N ASP A 155 -8.94 -1.52 -9.85
CA ASP A 155 -8.72 -0.23 -9.20
C ASP A 155 -7.50 -0.29 -8.29
N VAL A 156 -7.35 -1.33 -7.45
CA VAL A 156 -6.15 -1.52 -6.62
C VAL A 156 -4.89 -1.63 -7.48
N GLU A 157 -4.92 -2.36 -8.59
CA GLU A 157 -3.81 -2.42 -9.54
C GLU A 157 -3.46 -1.05 -10.14
N ARG A 158 -4.47 -0.29 -10.60
CA ARG A 158 -4.27 1.07 -11.12
C ARG A 158 -3.66 1.98 -10.07
N ASP A 159 -4.11 1.83 -8.83
CA ASP A 159 -3.69 2.62 -7.69
C ASP A 159 -2.26 2.31 -7.26
N VAL A 160 -1.90 1.03 -7.25
CA VAL A 160 -0.54 0.54 -7.02
C VAL A 160 0.39 1.05 -8.12
N ALA A 161 0.03 0.91 -9.39
CA ALA A 161 0.81 1.42 -10.51
C ALA A 161 1.01 2.95 -10.43
N ALA A 162 -0.03 3.70 -10.02
CA ALA A 162 0.07 5.14 -9.81
C ALA A 162 0.97 5.51 -8.63
N ILE A 163 1.03 4.69 -7.57
CA ILE A 163 1.97 4.86 -6.46
C ILE A 163 3.39 4.61 -6.94
N GLU A 164 3.64 3.49 -7.64
CA GLU A 164 4.96 3.11 -8.14
C GLU A 164 5.55 4.16 -9.08
N ALA A 165 4.74 4.69 -9.99
CA ALA A 165 5.16 5.75 -10.91
C ALA A 165 5.59 7.04 -10.20
N ARG A 166 5.10 7.28 -8.97
CA ARG A 166 5.36 8.50 -8.19
C ARG A 166 6.43 8.33 -7.12
N LEU A 167 6.97 7.12 -6.90
CA LEU A 167 8.03 6.91 -5.91
C LEU A 167 9.24 7.85 -6.09
N PRO A 168 9.68 8.20 -7.31
CA PRO A 168 10.75 9.17 -7.51
C PRO A 168 10.40 10.59 -7.03
N ASP A 169 9.14 10.95 -6.87
CA ASP A 169 8.73 12.27 -6.36
C ASP A 169 8.69 12.32 -4.83
N LEU A 170 8.69 11.16 -4.17
CA LEU A 170 8.50 11.04 -2.73
C LEU A 170 9.83 11.15 -1.96
N ARG A 171 9.71 11.52 -0.69
CA ARG A 171 10.80 11.45 0.28
C ARG A 171 11.02 10.00 0.65
N MET A 172 12.25 9.51 0.49
CA MET A 172 12.64 8.17 0.91
C MET A 172 13.40 8.23 2.24
N ILE A 173 12.91 7.46 3.21
CA ILE A 173 13.48 7.31 4.55
C ILE A 173 14.00 5.87 4.66
N PRO A 174 15.32 5.67 4.76
CA PRO A 174 15.88 4.37 5.01
C PRO A 174 15.81 4.08 6.51
N GLY A 175 15.75 2.81 6.85
CA GLY A 175 15.93 2.38 8.23
C GLY A 175 16.35 0.93 8.32
N SER A 176 16.81 0.54 9.50
CA SER A 176 17.13 -0.84 9.81
C SER A 176 16.80 -1.12 11.27
N TYR A 177 16.52 -2.39 11.55
CA TYR A 177 16.32 -2.85 12.91
C TYR A 177 16.77 -4.30 13.04
N SER A 178 17.15 -4.69 14.25
CA SER A 178 17.52 -6.06 14.57
C SER A 178 16.88 -6.50 15.87
N ALA A 179 16.44 -7.75 15.91
CA ALA A 179 15.85 -8.39 17.08
C ALA A 179 16.34 -9.84 17.15
N GLY A 180 17.23 -10.15 18.10
CA GLY A 180 17.93 -11.43 18.13
C GLY A 180 18.74 -11.64 16.85
N ASP A 181 18.54 -12.79 16.20
CA ASP A 181 19.21 -13.14 14.94
C ASP A 181 18.50 -12.54 13.71
N SER A 182 17.30 -11.99 13.88
CA SER A 182 16.58 -11.35 12.78
C SER A 182 17.08 -9.93 12.53
N LYS A 183 17.36 -9.62 11.26
CA LYS A 183 17.75 -8.29 10.78
C LYS A 183 16.81 -7.88 9.67
N ALA A 184 16.43 -6.61 9.67
CA ALA A 184 15.61 -6.07 8.61
C ALA A 184 16.07 -4.67 8.22
N THR A 185 15.95 -4.36 6.94
CA THR A 185 16.15 -3.03 6.37
C THR A 185 14.87 -2.62 5.67
N PHE A 186 14.55 -1.33 5.69
CA PHE A 186 13.39 -0.81 4.99
C PHE A 186 13.71 0.50 4.27
N LYS A 187 12.95 0.76 3.22
CA LYS A 187 12.83 2.05 2.53
C LYS A 187 11.37 2.48 2.60
N ALA A 188 11.10 3.56 3.31
CA ALA A 188 9.77 4.14 3.39
C ALA A 188 9.68 5.37 2.49
N TYR A 189 8.75 5.35 1.56
CA TYR A 189 8.44 6.46 0.68
C TYR A 189 7.23 7.20 1.26
N VAL A 190 7.49 8.43 1.66
CA VAL A 190 6.53 9.32 2.32
C VAL A 190 6.38 10.60 1.51
N THR A 191 5.22 11.24 1.63
CA THR A 191 5.06 12.62 1.17
C THR A 191 5.92 13.57 2.02
N THR A 192 6.11 14.80 1.56
CA THR A 192 6.86 15.85 2.28
C THR A 192 6.27 16.18 3.65
N ASP A 193 4.97 16.01 3.84
CA ASP A 193 4.26 16.13 5.12
C ASP A 193 4.30 14.84 5.97
N GLY A 194 5.04 13.82 5.52
CA GLY A 194 5.32 12.61 6.29
C GLY A 194 4.26 11.51 6.19
N GLN A 195 3.29 11.61 5.27
CA GLN A 195 2.31 10.53 5.06
C GLN A 195 2.95 9.35 4.32
N PRO A 196 2.91 8.12 4.87
CA PRO A 196 3.42 6.94 4.18
C PRO A 196 2.59 6.58 2.96
N VAL A 197 3.27 6.31 1.85
CA VAL A 197 2.65 5.92 0.57
C VAL A 197 3.09 4.51 0.17
N TYR A 198 4.37 4.19 0.33
CA TYR A 198 4.93 2.88 -0.01
C TYR A 198 6.06 2.53 0.95
N VAL A 199 6.17 1.26 1.32
CA VAL A 199 7.26 0.75 2.15
C VAL A 199 7.74 -0.55 1.56
N GLU A 200 9.04 -0.67 1.36
CA GLU A 200 9.71 -1.90 0.98
C GLU A 200 10.63 -2.32 2.13
N GLU A 201 10.52 -3.58 2.55
CA GLU A 201 11.25 -4.13 3.69
C GLU A 201 11.90 -5.46 3.31
N HIS A 202 13.21 -5.56 3.48
CA HIS A 202 13.97 -6.79 3.33
C HIS A 202 14.28 -7.36 4.72
N ARG A 203 13.86 -8.60 4.97
CA ARG A 203 14.03 -9.28 6.26
C ARG A 203 14.89 -10.53 6.10
N ASP A 204 15.91 -10.61 6.92
CA ASP A 204 16.69 -11.82 7.18
C ASP A 204 16.26 -12.34 8.56
N LEU A 205 15.54 -13.45 8.58
CA LEU A 205 14.99 -14.07 9.79
C LEU A 205 15.94 -15.14 10.36
N GLY A 206 17.22 -15.14 9.96
CA GLY A 206 18.20 -16.13 10.37
C GLY A 206 17.80 -17.53 9.87
N ASP A 207 17.71 -18.48 10.80
CA ASP A 207 17.38 -19.88 10.49
C ASP A 207 15.98 -20.05 9.89
N TYR A 208 15.08 -19.07 10.07
CA TYR A 208 13.72 -19.10 9.53
C TYR A 208 13.60 -18.62 8.07
N GLY A 209 14.71 -18.16 7.48
CA GLY A 209 14.79 -17.76 6.08
C GLY A 209 14.69 -16.25 5.86
N LYS A 210 14.24 -15.82 4.69
CA LYS A 210 14.22 -14.41 4.25
C LYS A 210 12.89 -14.03 3.66
N SER A 211 12.54 -12.75 3.75
CA SER A 211 11.32 -12.23 3.09
C SER A 211 11.48 -10.79 2.65
N ASP A 212 10.99 -10.48 1.46
CA ASP A 212 10.77 -9.14 0.94
C ASP A 212 9.29 -8.79 1.10
N VAL A 213 9.00 -7.68 1.79
CA VAL A 213 7.63 -7.23 2.06
C VAL A 213 7.42 -5.83 1.52
N LYS A 214 6.28 -5.63 0.88
CA LYS A 214 5.84 -4.36 0.35
C LYS A 214 4.48 -3.97 0.93
N PHE A 215 4.39 -2.74 1.39
CA PHE A 215 3.14 -2.13 1.84
C PHE A 215 2.83 -0.94 0.96
N TYR A 216 1.61 -0.92 0.41
CA TYR A 216 1.07 0.22 -0.32
C TYR A 216 0.00 0.87 0.54
N TYR A 217 0.04 2.19 0.62
CA TYR A 217 -0.88 2.96 1.44
C TYR A 217 -1.65 3.97 0.61
N ARG A 218 -2.88 4.22 1.02
CA ARG A 218 -3.74 5.27 0.50
C ARG A 218 -4.48 5.94 1.63
N ASN A 219 -4.34 7.26 1.73
CA ASN A 219 -4.99 8.06 2.76
C ASN A 219 -4.73 7.50 4.18
N GLY A 220 -3.47 7.10 4.45
CA GLY A 220 -3.06 6.51 5.72
C GLY A 220 -3.57 5.10 6.01
N LYS A 221 -4.19 4.42 5.04
CA LYS A 221 -4.71 3.05 5.18
C LYS A 221 -4.00 2.10 4.24
N LEU A 222 -3.82 0.85 4.70
CA LEU A 222 -3.27 -0.22 3.86
C LEU A 222 -4.18 -0.43 2.65
N LEU A 223 -3.56 -0.41 1.46
CA LEU A 223 -4.15 -0.65 0.15
C LEU A 223 -3.76 -2.04 -0.35
N ARG A 224 -2.47 -2.38 -0.24
CA ARG A 224 -1.94 -3.68 -0.64
C ARG A 224 -0.79 -4.12 0.25
N PHE A 225 -0.72 -5.41 0.51
CA PHE A 225 0.39 -6.11 1.13
C PHE A 225 0.93 -7.16 0.14
N VAL A 226 2.23 -7.16 -0.08
CA VAL A 226 2.93 -8.19 -0.85
C VAL A 226 4.05 -8.76 0.02
N GLU A 227 4.16 -10.08 0.08
CA GLU A 227 5.30 -10.77 0.68
C GLU A 227 5.80 -11.83 -0.29
N ASP A 228 7.10 -11.78 -0.58
CA ASP A 228 7.84 -12.85 -1.23
C ASP A 228 8.88 -13.37 -0.24
N ALA A 229 8.73 -14.63 0.17
CA ALA A 229 9.54 -15.23 1.22
C ALA A 229 10.12 -16.56 0.79
N ASN A 230 11.35 -16.81 1.24
CA ASN A 230 11.98 -18.11 1.26
C ASN A 230 12.12 -18.53 2.72
N ARG A 231 11.28 -19.46 3.18
CA ARG A 231 11.22 -19.90 4.58
C ARG A 231 11.82 -21.29 4.72
N THR A 232 12.53 -21.54 5.81
CA THR A 232 12.94 -22.91 6.15
C THR A 232 11.74 -23.65 6.73
N ASN A 233 11.42 -24.83 6.18
CA ASN A 233 10.41 -25.69 6.74
C ASN A 233 10.92 -26.33 8.03
N PHE A 234 10.15 -26.23 9.11
CA PHE A 234 10.49 -26.85 10.39
C PHE A 234 9.44 -27.90 10.76
N GLY A 235 9.86 -29.16 10.83
CA GLY A 235 9.05 -30.31 11.19
C GLY A 235 8.46 -31.10 10.02
N GLY A 236 8.38 -32.42 10.20
CA GLY A 236 7.83 -33.37 9.21
C GLY A 236 8.90 -34.03 8.33
N ALA A 237 8.47 -34.67 7.23
CA ALA A 237 9.36 -35.42 6.33
C ALA A 237 10.26 -34.54 5.43
N SER A 238 10.03 -33.22 5.45
CA SER A 238 10.69 -32.20 4.62
C SER A 238 11.34 -31.13 5.50
N ASP A 239 11.79 -31.53 6.68
CA ASP A 239 12.44 -30.65 7.67
C ASP A 239 13.77 -30.11 7.10
N GLY A 240 13.96 -28.79 7.15
CA GLY A 240 15.11 -28.10 6.57
C GLY A 240 14.98 -27.70 5.09
N ASP A 241 13.91 -28.10 4.40
CA ASP A 241 13.69 -27.71 3.00
C ASP A 241 13.25 -26.23 2.90
N ALA A 242 13.66 -25.57 1.82
CA ALA A 242 13.24 -24.20 1.51
C ALA A 242 11.82 -24.17 0.93
N LEU A 243 10.97 -23.30 1.49
CA LEU A 243 9.61 -23.01 1.05
C LEU A 243 9.55 -21.63 0.40
N ASN A 244 9.22 -21.60 -0.89
CA ASN A 244 8.94 -20.34 -1.59
C ASN A 244 7.47 -19.97 -1.36
N PHE A 245 7.25 -18.88 -0.65
CA PHE A 245 5.94 -18.39 -0.23
C PHE A 245 5.71 -17.00 -0.83
N THR A 246 4.65 -16.85 -1.62
CA THR A 246 4.21 -15.54 -2.12
C THR A 246 2.80 -15.26 -1.62
N LEU A 247 2.57 -14.07 -1.08
CA LEU A 247 1.30 -13.61 -0.56
C LEU A 247 0.99 -12.22 -1.09
N ASN A 248 -0.15 -12.05 -1.75
CA ASN A 248 -0.65 -10.75 -2.22
C ASN A 248 -2.03 -10.52 -1.62
N LEU A 249 -2.21 -9.44 -0.86
CA LEU A 249 -3.47 -9.10 -0.21
C LEU A 249 -3.87 -7.67 -0.56
N ASP A 250 -5.10 -7.51 -1.01
CA ASP A 250 -5.72 -6.25 -1.37
C ASP A 250 -6.68 -5.80 -0.27
N PHE A 251 -6.69 -4.49 -0.02
CA PHE A 251 -7.49 -3.88 1.02
C PHE A 251 -8.28 -2.69 0.46
N ALA A 252 -9.59 -2.71 0.69
CA ALA A 252 -10.48 -1.60 0.41
C ALA A 252 -10.72 -0.81 1.70
N MET A 253 -10.25 0.44 1.74
CA MET A 253 -10.39 1.32 2.91
C MET A 253 -9.84 0.72 4.22
N GLY A 254 -8.75 -0.05 4.12
CA GLY A 254 -8.12 -0.74 5.26
C GLY A 254 -8.80 -2.04 5.70
N ARG A 255 -9.74 -2.57 4.91
CA ARG A 255 -10.38 -3.88 5.13
C ARG A 255 -10.00 -4.84 4.02
N PHE A 256 -9.74 -6.10 4.37
CA PHE A 256 -9.40 -7.13 3.39
C PHE A 256 -10.49 -7.26 2.32
N ALA A 257 -10.07 -7.19 1.05
CA ALA A 257 -10.93 -7.22 -0.13
C ALA A 257 -10.71 -8.46 -1.00
N GLY A 258 -9.49 -9.02 -0.99
CA GLY A 258 -9.14 -10.21 -1.74
C GLY A 258 -7.64 -10.43 -1.75
N GLY A 259 -7.18 -11.56 -2.30
CA GLY A 259 -5.76 -11.84 -2.36
C GLY A 259 -5.44 -13.20 -2.96
N SER A 260 -4.17 -13.44 -3.20
CA SER A 260 -3.63 -14.71 -3.69
C SER A 260 -2.49 -15.17 -2.80
N LYS A 261 -2.33 -16.50 -2.72
CA LYS A 261 -1.23 -17.15 -2.03
C LYS A 261 -0.67 -18.23 -2.92
N THR A 262 0.63 -18.39 -2.90
CA THR A 262 1.34 -19.48 -3.57
C THR A 262 2.39 -20.05 -2.64
N VAL A 263 2.43 -21.38 -2.52
CA VAL A 263 3.46 -22.11 -1.76
C VAL A 263 4.12 -23.10 -2.69
N ASN A 264 5.42 -22.95 -2.94
CA ASN A 264 6.19 -23.76 -3.90
C ASN A 264 5.54 -23.83 -5.29
N GLY A 265 5.00 -22.71 -5.77
CA GLY A 265 4.28 -22.63 -7.05
C GLY A 265 2.84 -23.18 -7.02
N VAL A 266 2.41 -23.79 -5.91
CA VAL A 266 1.04 -24.30 -5.75
C VAL A 266 0.11 -23.18 -5.25
N PRO A 267 -0.94 -22.82 -6.00
CA PRO A 267 -1.89 -21.80 -5.57
C PRO A 267 -2.68 -22.24 -4.32
N GLY A 268 -2.96 -21.29 -3.44
CA GLY A 268 -3.82 -21.44 -2.28
C GLY A 268 -4.63 -20.19 -2.00
N THR A 269 -5.51 -20.26 -1.02
CA THR A 269 -6.28 -19.11 -0.54
C THR A 269 -5.64 -18.54 0.72
N PRO A 270 -5.46 -17.21 0.81
CA PRO A 270 -5.05 -16.57 2.05
C PRO A 270 -6.01 -16.87 3.21
N ASP A 271 -5.48 -17.17 4.40
CA ASP A 271 -6.28 -17.39 5.60
C ASP A 271 -6.37 -16.14 6.51
N GLU A 272 -7.22 -16.20 7.54
CA GLU A 272 -7.47 -15.05 8.44
C GLU A 272 -6.22 -14.67 9.27
N HIS A 273 -5.34 -15.63 9.58
CA HIS A 273 -4.09 -15.35 10.30
C HIS A 273 -3.10 -14.60 9.41
N GLU A 274 -3.01 -14.97 8.13
CA GLU A 274 -2.16 -14.27 7.15
C GLU A 274 -2.64 -12.83 6.92
N VAL A 275 -3.95 -12.63 6.77
CA VAL A 275 -4.56 -11.31 6.63
C VAL A 275 -4.33 -10.46 7.89
N SER A 276 -4.57 -11.01 9.08
CA SER A 276 -4.34 -10.31 10.35
C SER A 276 -2.86 -10.00 10.56
N GLY A 277 -1.97 -10.93 10.19
CA GLY A 277 -0.51 -10.76 10.24
C GLY A 277 -0.04 -9.59 9.38
N ALA A 278 -0.51 -9.51 8.13
CA ALA A 278 -0.20 -8.41 7.22
C ALA A 278 -0.65 -7.05 7.79
N MET A 279 -1.86 -6.96 8.37
CA MET A 279 -2.35 -5.74 9.01
C MET A 279 -1.51 -5.35 10.25
N ALA A 280 -1.11 -6.33 11.06
CA ALA A 280 -0.27 -6.09 12.24
C ALA A 280 1.12 -5.59 11.83
N GLN A 281 1.75 -6.22 10.84
CA GLN A 281 3.03 -5.80 10.30
C GLN A 281 2.96 -4.38 9.72
N SER A 282 1.88 -4.05 9.00
CA SER A 282 1.65 -2.70 8.48
C SER A 282 1.63 -1.65 9.61
N LYS A 283 0.92 -1.92 10.71
CA LYS A 283 0.92 -1.00 11.88
C LYS A 283 2.31 -0.81 12.47
N VAL A 284 3.07 -1.90 12.61
CA VAL A 284 4.45 -1.83 13.12
C VAL A 284 5.34 -1.01 12.19
N ALA A 285 5.21 -1.19 10.87
CA ALA A 285 5.93 -0.39 9.89
C ALA A 285 5.58 1.10 10.00
N LEU A 286 4.29 1.44 10.13
CA LEU A 286 3.85 2.84 10.30
C LEU A 286 4.44 3.48 11.56
N SER A 287 4.44 2.78 12.71
CA SER A 287 5.05 3.31 13.94
C SER A 287 6.56 3.54 13.82
N ARG A 288 7.28 2.70 13.07
CA ARG A 288 8.72 2.89 12.81
C ARG A 288 8.97 4.12 11.94
N ILE A 289 8.12 4.35 10.94
CA ILE A 289 8.22 5.52 10.06
C ILE A 289 7.94 6.80 10.84
N GLU A 290 6.92 6.78 11.70
CA GLU A 290 6.61 7.90 12.60
C GLU A 290 7.80 8.24 13.51
N ALA A 291 8.44 7.23 14.10
CA ALA A 291 9.65 7.44 14.89
C ALA A 291 10.81 8.03 14.06
N ALA A 292 11.07 7.48 12.88
CA ALA A 292 12.14 7.96 11.99
C ALA A 292 11.90 9.40 11.50
N LEU A 293 10.64 9.77 11.24
CA LEU A 293 10.25 11.14 10.91
C LEU A 293 10.49 12.09 12.09
N GLY A 294 10.12 11.67 13.31
CA GLY A 294 10.38 12.44 14.53
C GLY A 294 11.88 12.67 14.78
N GLU A 295 12.70 11.64 14.59
CA GLU A 295 14.16 11.75 14.66
C GLU A 295 14.70 12.70 13.60
N ALA A 296 14.24 12.58 12.35
CA ALA A 296 14.66 13.43 11.24
C ALA A 296 14.32 14.91 11.45
N ALA A 297 13.16 15.21 12.04
CA ALA A 297 12.74 16.58 12.37
C ALA A 297 13.64 17.24 13.44
N MET A 298 14.33 16.44 14.25
CA MET A 298 15.27 16.90 15.28
C MET A 298 16.74 16.82 14.84
N ALA A 299 17.06 15.96 13.87
CA ALA A 299 18.42 15.70 13.43
C ALA A 299 19.04 16.94 12.76
N PRO A 300 20.25 17.36 13.15
CA PRO A 300 20.91 18.48 12.51
C PRO A 300 21.25 18.15 11.06
N VAL A 301 21.11 19.15 10.18
CA VAL A 301 21.47 19.03 8.77
C VAL A 301 22.97 19.29 8.65
N THR A 302 23.75 18.25 8.35
CA THR A 302 25.21 18.35 8.23
C THR A 302 25.69 17.71 6.94
N GLY A 303 26.76 18.25 6.35
CA GLY A 303 27.27 17.78 5.07
C GLY A 303 26.32 18.07 3.90
N ARG A 304 26.51 17.34 2.80
CA ARG A 304 25.68 17.40 1.60
C ARG A 304 24.42 16.58 1.79
N GLN A 305 23.27 17.18 1.54
CA GLN A 305 21.96 16.60 1.78
C GLN A 305 21.09 16.72 0.54
N THR A 306 20.30 15.70 0.25
CA THR A 306 19.37 15.71 -0.89
C THR A 306 18.00 16.15 -0.43
N PHE A 307 17.50 17.27 -0.95
CA PHE A 307 16.15 17.75 -0.70
C PHE A 307 15.20 17.34 -1.82
N VAL A 308 14.00 16.93 -1.45
CA VAL A 308 12.84 16.71 -2.33
C VAL A 308 11.70 17.60 -1.88
N CYS A 309 10.96 18.19 -2.83
CA CYS A 309 9.97 19.23 -2.54
C CYS A 309 8.57 18.88 -3.08
N GLU A 310 7.54 19.58 -2.58
CA GLU A 310 6.13 19.37 -2.96
C GLU A 310 5.83 19.68 -4.44
N ASP A 311 6.49 20.71 -4.95
CA ASP A 311 6.51 21.06 -6.39
C ASP A 311 7.39 20.13 -7.22
N LYS A 312 7.83 18.99 -6.63
CA LYS A 312 8.65 17.95 -7.23
C LYS A 312 10.07 18.39 -7.59
N SER A 313 10.47 19.58 -7.15
CA SER A 313 11.86 20.01 -7.29
C SER A 313 12.79 19.20 -6.41
N ARG A 314 14.04 19.06 -6.86
CA ARG A 314 15.11 18.34 -6.16
C ARG A 314 16.41 19.12 -6.25
N PHE A 315 17.14 19.18 -5.15
CA PHE A 315 18.45 19.81 -5.09
C PHE A 315 19.31 19.22 -3.99
N TYR A 316 20.62 19.38 -4.10
CA TYR A 316 21.53 19.14 -3.01
C TYR A 316 21.76 20.44 -2.25
N ALA A 317 21.84 20.36 -0.93
CA ALA A 317 22.26 21.47 -0.08
C ALA A 317 23.44 21.01 0.78
N THR A 318 24.53 21.75 0.71
CA THR A 318 25.71 21.57 1.56
C THR A 318 25.80 22.74 2.52
N PHE A 319 25.66 22.46 3.82
CA PHE A 319 25.69 23.50 4.86
C PHE A 319 27.11 23.65 5.41
N GLU A 320 27.80 24.72 4.99
CA GLU A 320 29.17 25.02 5.41
C GLU A 320 29.19 25.81 6.72
N GLY A 321 28.92 25.11 7.83
CA GLY A 321 28.78 25.73 9.16
C GLY A 321 29.96 26.59 9.63
N ARG A 322 31.19 26.38 9.13
CA ARG A 322 32.35 27.23 9.45
C ARG A 322 32.41 28.54 8.65
N LYS A 323 31.82 28.56 7.45
CA LYS A 323 31.77 29.75 6.58
C LYS A 323 30.48 30.54 6.72
N GLY A 324 29.44 29.95 7.32
CA GLY A 324 28.13 30.58 7.43
C GLY A 324 27.41 30.62 6.08
N GLU A 325 27.74 29.70 5.18
CA GLU A 325 27.17 29.62 3.84
C GLU A 325 26.46 28.26 3.65
N ALA A 326 25.46 28.24 2.77
CA ALA A 326 24.88 27.03 2.23
C ALA A 326 25.03 27.03 0.71
N VAL A 327 25.58 25.96 0.16
CA VAL A 327 25.73 25.76 -1.28
C VAL A 327 24.60 24.88 -1.78
N ILE A 328 23.77 25.40 -2.67
CA ILE A 328 22.61 24.71 -3.24
C ILE A 328 22.93 24.30 -4.68
N GLU A 329 23.01 23.00 -4.92
CA GLU A 329 23.31 22.43 -6.22
C GLU A 329 22.04 21.81 -6.80
N PHE A 330 21.48 22.45 -7.82
CA PHE A 330 20.45 21.82 -8.65
C PHE A 330 21.14 21.03 -9.75
N LEU A 331 20.55 19.91 -10.17
CA LEU A 331 21.11 19.08 -11.24
C LEU A 331 21.30 19.91 -12.52
N GLY A 332 22.57 20.12 -12.87
CA GLY A 332 22.98 20.90 -14.03
C GLY A 332 23.17 22.39 -13.82
N ARG A 333 22.72 22.97 -12.71
CA ARG A 333 22.93 24.39 -12.43
C ARG A 333 24.29 24.67 -11.85
N GLU A 334 24.75 25.90 -12.04
CA GLU A 334 25.80 26.43 -11.17
C GLU A 334 25.31 26.45 -9.72
N PRO A 335 26.16 26.09 -8.74
CA PRO A 335 25.78 26.10 -7.35
C PRO A 335 25.39 27.51 -6.87
N LEU A 336 24.24 27.63 -6.21
CA LEU A 336 23.84 28.87 -5.55
C LEU A 336 24.51 28.96 -4.18
N VAL A 337 25.12 30.09 -3.87
CA VAL A 337 25.65 30.36 -2.53
C VAL A 337 24.66 31.23 -1.76
N LEU A 338 24.21 30.73 -0.62
CA LEU A 338 23.29 31.41 0.29
C LEU A 338 23.98 31.73 1.61
N ASN A 339 23.77 32.93 2.13
CA ASN A 339 24.38 33.38 3.37
C ASN A 339 23.46 33.15 4.56
N ILE A 340 24.02 32.73 5.70
CA ILE A 340 23.27 32.51 6.93
C ILE A 340 22.53 33.79 7.37
N LYS A 341 21.29 33.62 7.80
CA LYS A 341 20.46 34.66 8.42
C LYS A 341 20.18 34.28 9.87
N ARG A 342 20.12 35.29 10.75
CA ARG A 342 19.79 35.07 12.16
C ARG A 342 18.32 34.66 12.28
N THR A 343 18.07 33.55 12.96
CA THR A 343 16.74 33.06 13.31
C THR A 343 16.67 32.68 14.79
N GLY A 344 15.47 32.72 15.37
CA GLY A 344 15.23 32.28 16.75
C GLY A 344 15.15 30.75 16.91
N SER A 345 14.92 30.01 15.83
CA SER A 345 14.91 28.55 15.81
C SER A 345 15.18 28.01 14.40
N GLY A 346 15.85 26.86 14.31
CA GLY A 346 16.20 26.25 13.03
C GLY A 346 17.35 26.97 12.33
N TYR A 347 17.31 26.96 11.00
CA TYR A 347 18.28 27.61 10.14
C TYR A 347 17.58 28.41 9.04
N GLU A 348 18.24 29.47 8.59
CA GLU A 348 17.86 30.21 7.40
C GLU A 348 19.11 30.64 6.66
N TYR A 349 19.14 30.38 5.36
CA TYR A 349 20.18 30.86 4.45
C TYR A 349 19.48 31.55 3.29
N ALA A 350 19.97 32.72 2.89
CA ALA A 350 19.34 33.50 1.82
C ALA A 350 20.34 34.39 1.07
N ASN A 351 20.01 34.67 -0.18
CA ASN A 351 20.55 35.79 -0.97
C ASN A 351 19.39 36.72 -1.39
N GLU A 352 19.56 37.54 -2.43
CA GLU A 352 18.53 38.49 -2.89
C GLU A 352 17.30 37.82 -3.51
N MET A 353 17.45 36.64 -4.13
CA MET A 353 16.37 35.96 -4.88
C MET A 353 15.92 34.63 -4.27
N TYR A 354 16.75 34.00 -3.46
CA TYR A 354 16.55 32.63 -2.98
C TYR A 354 16.72 32.55 -1.46
N SER A 355 15.91 31.71 -0.83
CA SER A 355 16.11 31.33 0.56
C SER A 355 15.75 29.87 0.83
N ILE A 356 16.45 29.29 1.80
CA ILE A 356 16.09 28.04 2.42
C ILE A 356 15.95 28.27 3.92
N ARG A 357 14.78 27.96 4.47
CA ARG A 357 14.48 28.09 5.90
C ARG A 357 13.96 26.77 6.42
N GLY A 358 14.52 26.24 7.49
CA GLY A 358 14.14 24.92 7.97
C GLY A 358 14.48 24.64 9.42
N LYS A 359 14.06 23.47 9.89
CA LYS A 359 14.39 22.90 11.19
C LYS A 359 14.58 21.41 11.03
N GLY A 360 15.73 20.91 11.50
CA GLY A 360 16.15 19.55 11.20
C GLY A 360 16.10 19.27 9.70
N GLN A 361 15.65 18.08 9.33
CA GLN A 361 15.57 17.67 7.92
C GLN A 361 14.39 18.26 7.13
N GLU A 362 13.60 19.17 7.70
CA GLU A 362 12.48 19.84 7.02
C GLU A 362 12.85 21.28 6.68
N ALA A 363 12.43 21.75 5.50
CA ALA A 363 12.70 23.09 5.02
C ALA A 363 11.57 23.64 4.13
N ILE A 364 11.61 24.95 3.93
CA ILE A 364 10.87 25.67 2.91
C ILE A 364 11.93 26.25 1.97
N TRP A 365 11.85 25.88 0.70
CA TRP A 365 12.61 26.51 -0.37
C TRP A 365 11.80 27.66 -0.95
N THR A 366 12.42 28.81 -1.14
CA THR A 366 11.80 29.98 -1.78
C THR A 366 12.68 30.47 -2.91
N GLY A 367 12.08 30.65 -4.08
CA GLY A 367 12.70 31.27 -5.24
C GLY A 367 11.73 32.20 -5.97
N PRO A 368 12.09 32.68 -7.17
CA PRO A 368 11.27 33.62 -7.95
C PRO A 368 9.85 33.11 -8.27
N SER A 369 9.68 31.80 -8.41
CA SER A 369 8.40 31.14 -8.72
C SER A 369 7.51 30.91 -7.50
N GLY A 370 7.97 31.25 -6.28
CA GLY A 370 7.25 31.05 -5.03
C GLY A 370 7.98 30.15 -4.04
N SER A 371 7.23 29.67 -3.05
CA SER A 371 7.74 28.82 -1.96
C SER A 371 7.16 27.41 -2.02
N THR A 372 7.98 26.41 -1.71
CA THR A 372 7.64 24.99 -1.70
C THR A 372 8.20 24.34 -0.44
N LYS A 373 7.47 23.40 0.16
CA LYS A 373 7.99 22.62 1.28
C LYS A 373 8.91 21.53 0.76
N CYS A 374 10.02 21.34 1.44
CA CYS A 374 11.04 20.36 1.10
C CYS A 374 11.46 19.58 2.33
N ALA A 375 11.95 18.36 2.11
CA ALA A 375 12.52 17.54 3.16
C ALA A 375 13.72 16.77 2.66
N VAL A 376 14.66 16.46 3.56
CA VAL A 376 15.79 15.61 3.25
C VAL A 376 15.29 14.20 2.94
N SER A 377 15.72 13.67 1.80
CA SER A 377 15.52 12.29 1.37
C SER A 377 16.88 11.60 1.29
N ALA A 378 16.94 10.32 1.65
CA ALA A 378 18.09 9.53 1.28
C ALA A 378 18.18 9.40 -0.25
N GLU A 379 19.40 9.30 -0.78
CA GLU A 379 19.67 9.21 -2.21
C GLU A 379 18.95 8.00 -2.82
N ILE A 380 18.17 8.22 -3.89
CA ILE A 380 17.71 7.14 -4.74
C ILE A 380 18.86 6.90 -5.73
N THR A 381 19.48 5.72 -5.64
CA THR A 381 20.46 5.23 -6.61
C THR A 381 19.82 5.26 -8.00
N GLY A 382 20.06 6.31 -8.77
CA GLY A 382 19.37 6.55 -10.05
C GLY A 382 19.30 8.02 -10.49
N LEU A 383 19.51 8.98 -9.59
CA LEU A 383 19.62 10.42 -9.92
C LEU A 383 21.02 10.99 -9.69
N ALA A 384 22.03 10.13 -9.57
CA ALA A 384 23.41 10.56 -9.72
C ALA A 384 23.64 10.87 -11.20
N LEU A 385 23.65 12.16 -11.55
CA LEU A 385 24.34 12.57 -12.77
C LEU A 385 25.78 12.08 -12.65
N ALA A 386 26.25 11.32 -13.64
CA ALA A 386 27.66 11.00 -13.71
C ALA A 386 28.47 12.31 -13.66
N PRO A 387 29.56 12.39 -12.88
CA PRO A 387 30.51 13.48 -13.05
C PRO A 387 31.00 13.45 -14.51
N GLY A 388 30.76 14.53 -15.24
CA GLY A 388 31.10 14.64 -16.65
C GLY A 388 31.38 16.10 -17.03
N ASP A 389 32.44 16.31 -17.82
CA ASP A 389 32.74 17.58 -18.45
C ASP A 389 31.83 17.74 -19.67
N PHE A 390 30.79 18.58 -19.56
CA PHE A 390 29.82 18.80 -20.62
C PHE A 390 30.20 20.02 -21.45
N PRO A 391 30.18 19.94 -22.80
CA PRO A 391 30.40 21.09 -23.64
C PRO A 391 29.42 22.21 -23.30
N VAL A 392 29.93 23.42 -23.12
CA VAL A 392 29.15 24.63 -22.89
C VAL A 392 28.84 25.30 -24.22
N VAL A 393 27.60 25.75 -24.39
CA VAL A 393 27.13 26.53 -25.53
C VAL A 393 26.41 27.75 -24.97
N ASP A 394 26.84 28.95 -25.36
CA ASP A 394 26.12 30.18 -24.99
C ASP A 394 24.95 30.42 -25.96
N ILE A 395 23.88 31.04 -25.47
CA ILE A 395 22.69 31.38 -26.25
C ILE A 395 23.05 32.16 -27.52
N THR A 396 24.07 33.03 -27.46
CA THR A 396 24.53 33.84 -28.58
C THR A 396 25.13 32.98 -29.71
N GLU A 397 25.64 31.79 -29.38
CA GLU A 397 26.10 30.84 -30.39
C GLU A 397 24.95 30.13 -31.09
N LEU A 398 23.84 29.89 -30.39
CA LEU A 398 22.65 29.28 -30.96
C LEU A 398 21.92 30.24 -31.90
N GLU A 399 21.90 31.54 -31.60
CA GLU A 399 21.21 32.57 -32.38
C GLU A 399 21.83 32.83 -33.77
N LYS A 400 23.02 32.27 -34.02
CA LYS A 400 23.73 32.38 -35.28
C LYS A 400 22.90 31.88 -36.47
N PRO A 401 22.93 32.55 -37.64
CA PRO A 401 22.11 32.20 -38.79
C PRO A 401 22.26 30.77 -39.30
N GLU A 402 23.41 30.16 -39.05
CA GLU A 402 23.78 28.82 -39.49
C GLU A 402 23.10 27.72 -38.67
N ASN A 403 22.54 28.02 -37.50
CA ASN A 403 21.80 27.06 -36.69
C ASN A 403 20.44 26.75 -37.35
N PRO A 404 20.21 25.53 -37.87
CA PRO A 404 18.95 25.18 -38.54
C PRO A 404 17.84 24.79 -37.56
N GLU A 405 18.16 24.68 -36.26
CA GLU A 405 17.25 24.22 -35.23
C GLU A 405 16.38 25.35 -34.69
N TRP A 406 15.27 24.99 -34.06
CA TRP A 406 14.38 25.96 -33.40
C TRP A 406 15.09 26.77 -32.31
N THR A 407 16.16 26.22 -31.72
CA THR A 407 16.93 26.87 -30.66
C THR A 407 17.63 28.14 -31.12
N ARG A 408 17.69 28.43 -32.42
CA ARG A 408 18.11 29.72 -32.94
C ARG A 408 17.24 30.89 -32.45
N PHE A 409 15.98 30.63 -32.13
CA PHE A 409 15.05 31.61 -31.61
C PHE A 409 14.84 31.47 -30.10
N ILE A 410 15.68 30.69 -29.40
CA ILE A 410 15.39 30.29 -28.02
C ILE A 410 15.20 31.50 -27.10
N ASN A 411 16.02 32.55 -27.21
CA ASN A 411 15.93 33.75 -26.41
C ASN A 411 14.60 34.50 -26.60
N GLU A 412 14.15 34.65 -27.85
CA GLU A 412 12.85 35.27 -28.19
C GLU A 412 11.68 34.43 -27.67
N LEU A 413 11.80 33.11 -27.72
CA LEU A 413 10.74 32.18 -27.33
C LEU A 413 10.75 31.86 -25.82
N MET A 414 11.81 32.21 -25.08
CA MET A 414 12.00 31.84 -23.67
C MET A 414 10.84 32.25 -22.75
N PRO A 415 10.24 33.47 -22.85
CA PRO A 415 9.13 33.84 -21.98
C PRO A 415 7.92 32.91 -22.15
N ALA A 416 7.54 32.62 -23.40
CA ALA A 416 6.48 31.67 -23.70
C ALA A 416 6.82 30.23 -23.26
N ILE A 417 8.07 29.80 -23.49
CA ILE A 417 8.58 28.49 -23.03
C ILE A 417 8.44 28.36 -21.52
N ASN A 418 8.82 29.38 -20.76
CA ASN A 418 8.73 29.37 -19.30
C ASN A 418 7.27 29.26 -18.84
N SER A 419 6.35 30.03 -19.44
CA SER A 419 4.92 29.95 -19.13
C SER A 419 4.34 28.57 -19.46
N CYS A 420 4.77 27.96 -20.57
CA CYS A 420 4.38 26.60 -20.93
C CYS A 420 4.94 25.53 -19.99
N LEU A 421 6.19 25.65 -19.56
CA LEU A 421 6.80 24.73 -18.60
C LEU A 421 6.12 24.85 -17.23
N ALA A 422 5.69 26.04 -16.82
CA ALA A 422 5.02 26.28 -15.55
C ALA A 422 3.65 25.59 -15.44
N VAL A 423 2.93 25.42 -16.55
CA VAL A 423 1.62 24.74 -16.59
C VAL A 423 1.70 23.31 -17.15
N SER A 424 2.90 22.82 -17.41
CA SER A 424 3.09 21.50 -18.01
C SER A 424 2.66 20.38 -17.06
N SER A 425 1.96 19.38 -17.61
CA SER A 425 1.50 18.21 -16.85
C SER A 425 2.53 17.08 -16.88
N GLY A 426 3.11 16.75 -15.73
CA GLY A 426 4.02 15.62 -15.54
C GLY A 426 5.42 16.03 -15.09
N ASP A 427 6.26 15.04 -14.82
CA ASP A 427 7.60 15.24 -14.24
C ASP A 427 8.66 15.37 -15.30
N LEU A 428 9.75 16.07 -14.99
CA LEU A 428 10.93 16.20 -15.87
C LEU A 428 10.58 16.68 -17.29
N THR A 429 9.72 17.69 -17.37
CA THR A 429 9.27 18.25 -18.63
C THR A 429 10.42 18.90 -19.38
N SER A 430 10.54 18.56 -20.66
CA SER A 430 11.44 19.24 -21.61
C SER A 430 10.68 19.72 -22.83
N VAL A 431 11.28 20.68 -23.52
CA VAL A 431 10.80 21.21 -24.80
C VAL A 431 11.42 20.41 -25.94
N LEU A 432 10.59 19.74 -26.72
CA LEU A 432 10.98 19.06 -27.96
C LEU A 432 11.10 20.03 -29.13
N LYS A 433 10.29 21.09 -29.13
CA LYS A 433 10.29 22.15 -30.15
C LYS A 433 9.54 23.38 -29.65
N ALA A 434 9.99 24.58 -30.01
CA ALA A 434 9.20 25.80 -29.92
C ALA A 434 9.16 26.51 -31.28
N TRP A 435 8.06 27.19 -31.62
CA TRP A 435 7.92 27.89 -32.88
C TRP A 435 7.01 29.12 -32.75
N PRO A 436 7.32 30.22 -33.47
CA PRO A 436 6.44 31.37 -33.50
C PRO A 436 5.14 31.04 -34.26
N LEU A 437 4.05 31.67 -33.84
CA LEU A 437 2.75 31.66 -34.48
C LEU A 437 2.34 33.10 -34.83
N ASN A 438 1.28 33.22 -35.63
CA ASN A 438 0.71 34.53 -35.93
C ASN A 438 0.17 35.21 -34.65
N HIS A 439 0.06 36.54 -34.69
CA HIS A 439 -0.52 37.34 -33.61
C HIS A 439 0.23 37.33 -32.27
N GLY A 440 1.57 37.15 -32.28
CA GLY A 440 2.37 37.23 -31.05
C GLY A 440 2.15 36.06 -30.11
N MET A 441 1.89 34.88 -30.69
CA MET A 441 1.76 33.63 -29.96
C MET A 441 2.96 32.72 -30.28
N VAL A 442 3.25 31.80 -29.37
CA VAL A 442 4.30 30.80 -29.52
C VAL A 442 3.68 29.43 -29.22
N GLY A 443 3.97 28.48 -30.10
CA GLY A 443 3.70 27.07 -29.86
C GLY A 443 4.92 26.39 -29.23
N VAL A 444 4.70 25.58 -28.20
CA VAL A 444 5.73 24.82 -27.49
C VAL A 444 5.29 23.37 -27.37
N ARG A 445 6.03 22.46 -27.99
CA ARG A 445 5.85 21.00 -27.87
C ARG A 445 6.67 20.51 -26.68
N THR A 446 6.01 20.02 -25.64
CA THR A 446 6.67 19.47 -24.46
C THR A 446 6.60 17.95 -24.41
N ILE A 447 7.49 17.33 -23.64
CA ILE A 447 7.48 15.90 -23.29
C ILE A 447 7.75 15.74 -21.80
N ASN A 448 7.00 14.87 -21.12
CA ASN A 448 7.24 14.52 -19.73
C ASN A 448 7.97 13.17 -19.58
N SER A 449 8.32 12.81 -18.34
CA SER A 449 9.00 11.57 -17.97
C SER A 449 8.29 10.29 -18.43
N ASN A 450 6.96 10.33 -18.50
CA ASN A 450 6.12 9.21 -18.92
C ASN A 450 5.97 9.13 -20.46
N GLY A 451 6.66 9.98 -21.21
CA GLY A 451 6.62 10.03 -22.67
C GLY A 451 5.39 10.75 -23.25
N GLY A 452 4.53 11.32 -22.40
CA GLY A 452 3.38 12.12 -22.82
C GLY A 452 3.84 13.42 -23.47
N ARG A 453 3.30 13.72 -24.67
CA ARG A 453 3.61 14.93 -25.44
C ARG A 453 2.44 15.89 -25.39
N TYR A 454 2.72 17.18 -25.24
CA TYR A 454 1.68 18.22 -25.19
C TYR A 454 2.04 19.40 -26.08
N ASP A 455 1.04 19.96 -26.73
CA ASP A 455 1.12 21.28 -27.35
C ASP A 455 0.72 22.32 -26.32
N CYS A 456 1.53 23.37 -26.22
CA CYS A 456 1.27 24.52 -25.39
C CYS A 456 1.28 25.78 -26.24
N LEU A 457 0.25 26.62 -26.10
CA LEU A 457 0.12 27.91 -26.74
C LEU A 457 0.22 29.01 -25.69
N ALA A 458 1.19 29.89 -25.83
CA ALA A 458 1.41 31.02 -24.92
C ALA A 458 1.73 32.31 -25.69
N PRO A 459 1.38 33.49 -25.16
CA PRO A 459 1.83 34.77 -25.69
C PRO A 459 3.37 34.87 -25.73
N THR A 460 3.92 35.56 -26.73
CA THR A 460 5.39 35.69 -26.93
C THR A 460 6.09 36.37 -25.74
N ASP A 461 5.43 37.29 -25.05
CA ASP A 461 5.95 37.93 -23.83
C ASP A 461 5.82 37.07 -22.57
N GLY A 462 5.18 35.89 -22.69
CA GLY A 462 4.88 34.99 -21.58
C GLY A 462 3.76 35.47 -20.65
N LEU A 463 3.14 36.63 -20.94
CA LEU A 463 2.13 37.25 -20.10
C LEU A 463 0.73 37.00 -20.68
N GLY A 464 -0.02 36.09 -20.06
CA GLY A 464 -1.42 35.84 -20.42
C GLY A 464 -1.85 34.41 -20.18
N GLU A 465 -2.98 34.04 -20.79
CA GLU A 465 -3.54 32.71 -20.66
C GLU A 465 -2.76 31.71 -21.52
N VAL A 466 -2.41 30.58 -20.91
CA VAL A 466 -1.69 29.48 -21.55
C VAL A 466 -2.66 28.33 -21.78
N HIS A 467 -2.70 27.81 -23.00
CA HIS A 467 -3.53 26.65 -23.34
C HIS A 467 -2.66 25.43 -23.60
N THR A 468 -3.03 24.28 -23.02
CA THR A 468 -2.31 23.02 -23.21
C THR A 468 -3.24 21.93 -23.72
N GLU A 469 -2.73 21.11 -24.64
CA GLU A 469 -3.46 20.00 -25.24
C GLU A 469 -2.56 18.77 -25.38
N LEU A 470 -3.10 17.58 -25.10
CA LEU A 470 -2.39 16.32 -25.27
C LEU A 470 -2.22 15.99 -26.76
N VAL A 471 -1.03 15.55 -27.14
CA VAL A 471 -0.72 15.11 -28.51
C VAL A 471 -0.75 13.58 -28.57
N GLU A 472 -1.60 13.03 -29.44
CA GLU A 472 -1.69 11.59 -29.65
C GLU A 472 -0.38 10.98 -30.16
N ALA A 473 0.01 9.86 -29.54
CA ALA A 473 1.41 9.53 -29.29
C ALA A 473 2.26 9.17 -30.53
N ASN A 474 1.70 8.73 -31.66
CA ASN A 474 2.51 8.01 -32.67
C ASN A 474 2.52 8.61 -34.09
N THR A 475 1.64 9.57 -34.42
CA THR A 475 1.49 10.06 -35.81
C THR A 475 1.66 11.57 -35.96
N ASN A 476 1.42 12.35 -34.91
CA ASN A 476 1.56 13.80 -34.95
C ASN A 476 2.96 14.25 -34.49
N ARG A 477 3.93 14.20 -35.42
CA ARG A 477 5.31 14.68 -35.22
C ARG A 477 5.53 15.94 -36.05
N LEU A 478 5.98 17.01 -35.41
CA LEU A 478 6.38 18.21 -36.14
C LEU A 478 7.74 17.98 -36.84
N PRO A 479 8.00 18.64 -37.98
CA PRO A 479 9.32 18.58 -38.62
C PRO A 479 10.42 19.02 -37.65
N GLY A 480 11.46 18.20 -37.47
CA GLY A 480 12.57 18.50 -36.53
C GLY A 480 12.19 18.44 -35.04
N GLU A 481 11.01 17.91 -34.69
CA GLU A 481 10.64 17.68 -33.30
C GLU A 481 11.62 16.71 -32.62
N GLY A 482 12.27 17.15 -31.55
CA GLY A 482 13.19 16.31 -30.79
C GLY A 482 14.61 16.20 -31.36
N ASN A 483 14.93 16.85 -32.49
CA ASN A 483 16.31 16.97 -33.00
C ASN A 483 17.25 17.56 -31.94
N VAL A 484 16.74 18.56 -31.22
CA VAL A 484 17.35 19.11 -30.01
C VAL A 484 16.26 19.35 -28.97
N ARG A 485 16.46 18.72 -27.82
CA ARG A 485 15.57 18.82 -26.66
C ARG A 485 16.16 19.83 -25.68
N PHE A 486 15.43 20.90 -25.39
CA PHE A 486 15.79 21.82 -24.32
C PHE A 486 15.16 21.36 -23.01
N THR A 487 15.97 21.21 -21.97
CA THR A 487 15.48 20.97 -20.61
C THR A 487 15.86 22.18 -19.76
N PRO A 488 14.91 22.84 -19.07
CA PRO A 488 15.24 23.98 -18.24
C PRO A 488 16.24 23.57 -17.17
N ALA A 489 16.99 24.53 -16.65
CA ALA A 489 17.94 24.32 -15.57
C ALA A 489 17.34 23.62 -14.34
N SER A 490 16.02 23.69 -14.11
CA SER A 490 15.31 22.99 -13.03
C SER A 490 15.09 21.50 -13.28
N GLY A 491 15.15 21.08 -14.55
CA GLY A 491 14.82 19.72 -14.96
C GLY A 491 16.05 18.84 -15.12
N ALA A 492 15.84 17.53 -15.04
CA ALA A 492 16.87 16.56 -15.41
C ALA A 492 16.83 16.30 -16.92
N TYR A 493 17.99 16.38 -17.57
CA TYR A 493 18.12 15.97 -18.97
C TYR A 493 17.81 14.47 -19.13
N PRO A 494 17.34 14.01 -20.30
CA PRO A 494 17.07 12.59 -20.54
C PRO A 494 18.33 11.73 -20.37
N GLY A 495 18.28 10.67 -19.56
CA GLY A 495 19.37 9.72 -19.41
C GLY A 495 19.43 8.64 -20.51
N GLY A 496 20.45 7.79 -20.43
CA GLY A 496 20.66 6.66 -21.35
C GLY A 496 21.79 6.90 -22.35
N GLU A 497 22.41 5.81 -22.83
CA GLU A 497 23.60 5.86 -23.71
C GLU A 497 23.34 6.55 -25.06
N CYS A 498 22.07 6.72 -25.43
CA CYS A 498 21.64 7.33 -26.68
C CYS A 498 21.70 8.85 -26.69
N PHE A 499 21.81 9.52 -25.54
CA PHE A 499 21.78 10.97 -25.48
C PHE A 499 23.16 11.59 -25.30
N SER A 500 23.43 12.65 -26.08
CA SER A 500 24.51 13.59 -25.80
C SER A 500 23.95 14.90 -25.23
N HIS A 501 24.71 15.53 -24.34
CA HIS A 501 24.27 16.71 -23.59
C HIS A 501 25.26 17.86 -23.72
N GLN A 502 24.73 19.07 -23.83
CA GLN A 502 25.47 20.33 -23.75
C GLN A 502 24.82 21.21 -22.69
N ARG A 503 25.65 21.97 -21.96
CA ARG A 503 25.19 23.01 -21.04
C ARG A 503 24.84 24.25 -21.86
N LEU A 504 23.61 24.72 -21.74
CA LEU A 504 23.20 26.00 -22.30
C LEU A 504 23.37 27.10 -21.27
N GLU A 505 24.15 28.11 -21.64
CA GLU A 505 24.40 29.28 -20.81
C GLU A 505 23.90 30.56 -21.49
N HIS A 506 23.66 31.58 -20.69
CA HIS A 506 23.45 32.94 -21.15
C HIS A 506 24.28 33.88 -20.28
N ASN A 507 25.29 34.53 -20.88
CA ASN A 507 26.22 35.40 -20.16
C ASN A 507 26.94 34.67 -19.01
N GLY A 508 27.31 33.40 -19.24
CA GLY A 508 27.93 32.53 -18.24
C GLY A 508 26.97 32.00 -17.16
N ILE A 509 25.67 32.32 -17.24
CA ILE A 509 24.66 31.76 -16.34
C ILE A 509 24.06 30.52 -16.98
N PHE A 510 24.12 29.39 -16.29
CA PHE A 510 23.46 28.17 -16.75
C PHE A 510 21.93 28.30 -16.74
N ILE A 511 21.30 28.10 -17.91
CA ILE A 511 19.85 28.21 -18.09
C ILE A 511 19.18 26.89 -18.48
N GLY A 512 19.94 25.87 -18.89
CA GLY A 512 19.39 24.54 -19.11
C GLY A 512 20.29 23.61 -19.93
N TRP A 513 19.75 22.47 -20.32
CA TRP A 513 20.44 21.44 -21.08
C TRP A 513 19.93 21.38 -22.51
N LEU A 514 20.83 21.21 -23.47
CA LEU A 514 20.50 20.76 -24.81
C LEU A 514 20.87 19.28 -24.93
N SER A 515 19.88 18.46 -25.25
CA SER A 515 20.05 17.02 -25.39
C SER A 515 19.71 16.57 -26.80
N ARG A 516 20.55 15.72 -27.38
CA ARG A 516 20.34 15.15 -28.73
C ARG A 516 20.30 13.63 -28.63
N ASN A 517 19.31 13.01 -29.28
CA ASN A 517 19.22 11.55 -29.35
C ASN A 517 19.99 11.05 -30.58
N ASN A 518 21.11 10.38 -30.34
CA ASN A 518 22.00 9.87 -31.38
C ASN A 518 21.58 8.48 -31.90
N CYS A 519 20.64 7.80 -31.22
CA CYS A 519 20.18 6.46 -31.61
C CYS A 519 18.99 6.49 -32.59
N THR A 520 18.32 7.63 -32.72
CA THR A 520 17.20 7.81 -33.67
C THR A 520 17.71 8.61 -34.87
N SER A 521 18.51 7.95 -35.72
CA SER A 521 18.91 8.45 -37.05
C SER A 521 17.95 7.94 -38.11
#